data_AF-A0A4R9IGS5-F1
#
_entry.id   AF-A0A4R9IGS5-F1
#
_cell.length_a   1.000
_cell.length_b   1.000
_cell.length_c   1.000
_cell.angle_alpha   90.00
_cell.angle_beta   90.00
_cell.angle_gamma   90.00
#
_symmetry.space_group_name_H-M   'P 1'
#
loop_
_entity.id
_entity.type
_entity.pdbx_description
1 polymer ?
#
loop_
_entity_poly.entity_id
_entity_poly.type
_entity_poly.pdbx_seq_one_letter_code
_entity_poly.pdbx_strand_id
1 'polypeptide(L)'
;MKPFVSFVFALILISCTSNSAKSEPVLSPSSDKTTLIEEIQFLKDSGFPLSPEFEISSFPTKSRAYEEERKKYKILIKASSKIRMLSVYIEDNYTYLSSPRIGKSKGFSFDKGKILEIYNREPILPIVEDGRAFDNSLTGISFKYSNGILSEVACYYHFDPCDEKILLEPSGEIKKVIKEKQSCKKGCGNLVFFRAPGFYKIADNKVRVRKEPSTKSEIITELNKDTPIEVIADAEVYEEVFPHYGTWGKVKLDDGREGYVYGAFLRAPAEPDVVAIREKAEVWKKAKNKK
;
A
#
# COMPACT_ATOMS: atom_id res chain seq x y z
N MET A 1 54.21 30.80 42.87
CA MET A 1 54.71 30.47 44.23
C MET A 1 53.79 29.41 44.83
N LYS A 2 54.42 28.38 45.42
CA LYS A 2 53.97 27.07 45.97
C LYS A 2 52.80 27.09 47.00
N PRO A 3 52.28 25.94 47.51
CA PRO A 3 52.47 24.49 47.16
C PRO A 3 51.13 23.71 47.00
N PHE A 4 51.02 22.58 46.27
CA PHE A 4 51.36 21.18 46.61
C PHE A 4 50.96 20.68 48.03
N VAL A 5 49.89 19.88 48.11
CA VAL A 5 49.81 18.75 49.07
C VAL A 5 49.16 17.56 48.37
N SER A 6 49.95 16.50 48.30
CA SER A 6 49.61 15.15 47.86
C SER A 6 49.13 14.36 49.09
N PHE A 7 48.10 13.53 48.97
CA PHE A 7 47.86 12.44 49.91
C PHE A 7 47.52 11.18 49.13
N VAL A 8 48.50 10.28 49.09
CA VAL A 8 48.41 8.88 48.73
C VAL A 8 48.31 8.12 50.06
N PHE A 9 47.29 7.27 50.23
CA PHE A 9 47.38 6.13 51.14
C PHE A 9 46.59 4.94 50.58
N ALA A 10 47.40 3.99 50.09
CA ALA A 10 47.33 2.53 50.09
C ALA A 10 45.99 1.78 50.21
N LEU A 11 45.88 0.81 49.28
CA LEU A 11 45.04 -0.39 49.25
C LEU A 11 45.00 -1.16 50.58
N ILE A 12 43.81 -1.72 50.91
CA ILE A 12 43.68 -3.11 51.37
C ILE A 12 42.58 -3.80 50.55
N LEU A 13 42.97 -4.93 49.96
CA LEU A 13 42.17 -5.89 49.21
C LEU A 13 41.22 -6.66 50.13
N ILE A 14 39.95 -6.78 49.76
CA ILE A 14 39.15 -7.98 50.05
C ILE A 14 38.44 -8.40 48.77
N SER A 15 38.89 -9.53 48.25
CA SER A 15 38.31 -10.34 47.20
C SER A 15 36.95 -10.90 47.60
N CYS A 16 35.95 -10.77 46.72
CA CYS A 16 34.92 -11.79 46.50
C CYS A 16 34.43 -11.70 45.06
N THR A 17 34.45 -12.86 44.40
CA THR A 17 34.01 -13.13 43.03
C THR A 17 32.51 -12.97 42.85
N SER A 18 32.08 -12.27 41.80
CA SER A 18 30.97 -12.70 40.95
C SER A 18 31.01 -11.97 39.61
N ASN A 19 31.15 -12.75 38.54
CA ASN A 19 30.77 -12.35 37.20
C ASN A 19 29.31 -11.89 37.22
N SER A 20 29.04 -10.68 36.77
CA SER A 20 27.75 -10.37 36.18
C SER A 20 28.01 -9.57 34.91
N ALA A 21 27.92 -10.31 33.80
CA ALA A 21 27.71 -9.74 32.49
C ALA A 21 26.65 -8.64 32.61
N LYS A 22 26.97 -7.45 32.08
CA LYS A 22 25.96 -6.44 31.79
C LYS A 22 24.92 -7.10 30.90
N SER A 23 23.80 -7.46 31.51
CA SER A 23 22.65 -8.04 30.85
C SER A 23 22.19 -7.09 29.77
N GLU A 24 21.98 -7.66 28.59
CA GLU A 24 21.16 -7.13 27.51
C GLU A 24 19.85 -6.53 28.06
N PRO A 25 19.25 -5.54 27.38
CA PRO A 25 17.94 -5.03 27.77
C PRO A 25 16.94 -6.19 27.70
N VAL A 26 16.54 -6.65 28.88
CA VAL A 26 15.45 -7.60 29.09
C VAL A 26 14.19 -6.97 28.49
N LEU A 27 13.75 -7.52 27.36
CA LEU A 27 12.40 -7.32 26.84
C LEU A 27 11.40 -7.76 27.92
N SER A 28 10.72 -6.79 28.54
CA SER A 28 9.53 -7.10 29.33
C SER A 28 8.37 -7.43 28.36
N PRO A 29 7.69 -8.57 28.50
CA PRO A 29 6.46 -8.81 27.78
C PRO A 29 5.31 -8.18 28.57
N SER A 30 4.94 -6.94 28.23
CA SER A 30 3.58 -6.46 28.52
C SER A 30 2.76 -6.58 27.23
N SER A 31 1.98 -7.65 27.16
CA SER A 31 1.03 -7.96 26.10
C SER A 31 -0.05 -6.87 25.95
N ASP A 32 -0.47 -6.65 24.70
CA ASP A 32 -1.73 -6.03 24.21
C ASP A 32 -1.71 -4.66 23.51
N LYS A 33 -0.57 -4.00 23.24
CA LYS A 33 -0.62 -2.69 22.55
C LYS A 33 0.20 -2.46 21.28
N THR A 34 1.01 -3.41 20.81
CA THR A 34 2.03 -3.05 19.79
C THR A 34 1.82 -3.60 18.38
N THR A 35 0.88 -4.51 18.16
CA THR A 35 0.76 -5.19 16.86
C THR A 35 0.30 -4.26 15.72
N LEU A 36 -0.53 -3.25 16.01
CA LEU A 36 -0.99 -2.30 15.00
C LEU A 36 0.15 -1.43 14.45
N ILE A 37 1.01 -0.93 15.34
CA ILE A 37 2.12 -0.08 14.97
C ILE A 37 3.10 -0.88 14.11
N GLU A 38 3.31 -2.16 14.43
CA GLU A 38 4.14 -3.07 13.64
C GLU A 38 3.58 -3.31 12.23
N GLU A 39 2.27 -3.49 12.05
CA GLU A 39 1.66 -3.68 10.71
C GLU A 39 1.81 -2.43 9.84
N ILE A 40 1.64 -1.24 10.42
CA ILE A 40 1.81 0.05 9.73
C ILE A 40 3.29 0.30 9.41
N GLN A 41 4.17 0.07 10.38
CA GLN A 41 5.61 0.18 10.18
C GLN A 41 6.08 -0.81 9.11
N PHE A 42 5.55 -2.03 9.11
CA PHE A 42 5.82 -3.02 8.09
C PHE A 42 5.37 -2.53 6.70
N LEU A 43 4.23 -1.84 6.55
CA LEU A 43 3.86 -1.24 5.26
C LEU A 43 4.89 -0.20 4.82
N LYS A 44 5.30 0.68 5.75
CA LYS A 44 6.32 1.70 5.49
C LYS A 44 7.66 1.07 5.09
N ASP A 45 8.09 0.03 5.79
CA ASP A 45 9.34 -0.72 5.54
C ASP A 45 9.25 -1.52 4.24
N SER A 46 8.06 -2.04 3.94
CA SER A 46 7.71 -2.64 2.65
C SER A 46 7.44 -1.57 1.59
N GLY A 47 8.01 -0.37 1.73
CA GLY A 47 8.00 0.75 0.79
C GLY A 47 6.63 1.20 0.29
N PHE A 48 5.55 0.87 1.00
CA PHE A 48 4.26 1.51 0.80
C PHE A 48 4.32 2.89 1.46
N PRO A 49 4.22 3.97 0.67
CA PRO A 49 4.44 5.31 1.17
C PRO A 49 3.23 5.72 2.02
N LEU A 50 3.45 5.81 3.32
CA LEU A 50 2.56 6.47 4.27
C LEU A 50 3.11 7.89 4.47
N SER A 51 2.27 8.92 4.27
CA SER A 51 2.73 10.30 4.45
C SER A 51 3.00 10.60 5.93
N PRO A 52 3.95 11.50 6.25
CA PRO A 52 4.18 11.96 7.62
C PRO A 52 2.94 12.60 8.27
N GLU A 53 2.02 13.15 7.46
CA GLU A 53 0.77 13.76 7.91
C GLU A 53 -0.33 12.74 8.27
N PHE A 54 -0.09 11.43 8.09
CA PHE A 54 -0.99 10.39 8.63
C PHE A 54 -0.80 10.28 10.15
N GLU A 55 -1.45 11.16 10.90
CA GLU A 55 -1.58 11.01 12.35
C GLU A 55 -2.41 9.75 12.66
N ILE A 56 -1.78 8.80 13.35
CA ILE A 56 -2.45 7.55 13.77
C ILE A 56 -3.27 7.83 15.01
N SER A 57 -4.56 8.07 14.83
CA SER A 57 -5.53 8.18 15.93
C SER A 57 -6.28 6.86 16.14
N SER A 58 -6.23 6.29 17.35
CA SER A 58 -7.05 5.12 17.71
C SER A 58 -8.43 5.56 18.19
N PHE A 59 -9.49 5.17 17.47
CA PHE A 59 -10.87 5.45 17.89
C PHE A 59 -11.61 4.18 18.30
N PRO A 60 -12.45 4.22 19.36
CA PRO A 60 -13.39 3.16 19.66
C PRO A 60 -14.45 3.09 18.54
N THR A 61 -14.46 1.96 17.82
CA THR A 61 -15.23 1.70 16.59
C THR A 61 -16.77 1.73 16.73
N LYS A 62 -17.30 2.02 17.92
CA LYS A 62 -18.75 2.00 18.23
C LYS A 62 -19.24 3.24 18.97
N SER A 63 -18.57 4.38 18.82
CA SER A 63 -19.02 5.63 19.44
C SER A 63 -19.63 6.59 18.43
N ARG A 64 -20.66 7.34 18.83
CA ARG A 64 -21.19 8.46 18.03
C ARG A 64 -20.08 9.48 17.70
N ALA A 65 -19.11 9.65 18.60
CA ALA A 65 -17.93 10.46 18.38
C ALA A 65 -17.09 9.97 17.20
N TYR A 66 -16.89 8.66 17.04
CA TYR A 66 -16.21 8.07 15.89
C TYR A 66 -16.93 8.37 14.57
N GLU A 67 -18.27 8.26 14.56
CA GLU A 67 -19.07 8.54 13.36
C GLU A 67 -19.06 10.02 12.95
N GLU A 68 -18.96 10.95 13.89
CA GLU A 68 -18.81 12.39 13.56
C GLU A 68 -17.37 12.74 13.18
N GLU A 69 -16.38 12.16 13.86
CA GLU A 69 -14.97 12.42 13.61
C GLU A 69 -14.54 11.91 12.24
N ARG A 70 -14.96 10.69 11.86
CA ARG A 70 -14.61 10.10 10.55
C ARG A 70 -15.08 10.93 9.36
N LYS A 71 -16.19 11.69 9.49
CA LYS A 71 -16.71 12.56 8.41
C LYS A 71 -15.75 13.67 8.01
N LYS A 72 -14.76 13.99 8.86
CA LYS A 72 -13.74 15.01 8.57
C LYS A 72 -12.67 14.53 7.59
N TYR A 73 -12.54 13.22 7.38
CA TYR A 73 -11.45 12.63 6.61
C TYR A 73 -11.97 12.08 5.28
N LYS A 74 -11.26 12.38 4.18
CA LYS A 74 -11.53 11.80 2.86
C LYS A 74 -10.98 10.37 2.74
N ILE A 75 -9.91 10.07 3.47
CA ILE A 75 -9.23 8.77 3.48
C ILE A 75 -9.21 8.28 4.92
N LEU A 76 -9.61 7.04 5.13
CA LEU A 76 -9.66 6.42 6.46
C LEU A 76 -8.90 5.10 6.45
N ILE A 77 -7.83 5.02 7.24
CA ILE A 77 -7.12 3.77 7.47
C ILE A 77 -7.75 3.07 8.67
N LYS A 78 -8.24 1.85 8.48
CA LYS A 78 -8.72 1.01 9.59
C LYS A 78 -7.85 -0.21 9.70
N ALA A 79 -7.55 -0.60 10.94
CA ALA A 79 -6.81 -1.81 11.21
C ALA A 79 -7.56 -2.66 12.22
N SER A 80 -7.43 -3.98 12.08
CA SER A 80 -8.08 -4.92 12.97
C SER A 80 -7.12 -6.06 13.34
N SER A 81 -6.71 -6.06 14.61
CA SER A 81 -5.86 -7.10 15.18
C SER A 81 -6.53 -8.48 15.22
N LYS A 82 -7.87 -8.53 15.38
CA LYS A 82 -8.63 -9.79 15.46
C LYS A 82 -8.54 -10.64 14.19
N ILE A 83 -8.34 -9.99 13.04
CA ILE A 83 -8.28 -10.65 11.72
C ILE A 83 -6.93 -10.43 11.03
N ARG A 84 -5.93 -9.85 11.72
CA ARG A 84 -4.59 -9.52 11.17
C ARG A 84 -4.67 -8.82 9.81
N MET A 85 -5.60 -7.88 9.71
CA MET A 85 -5.92 -7.21 8.46
C MET A 85 -5.85 -5.71 8.70
N LEU A 86 -5.05 -5.04 7.87
CA LEU A 86 -5.07 -3.60 7.71
C LEU A 86 -5.85 -3.31 6.43
N SER A 87 -6.85 -2.45 6.51
CA SER A 87 -7.59 -2.04 5.32
C SER A 87 -7.58 -0.53 5.23
N VAL A 88 -7.08 -0.04 4.10
CA VAL A 88 -7.14 1.38 3.77
C VAL A 88 -8.41 1.60 2.97
N TYR A 89 -9.28 2.46 3.48
CA TYR A 89 -10.55 2.83 2.84
C TYR A 89 -10.44 4.26 2.34
N ILE A 90 -10.93 4.54 1.15
CA ILE A 90 -11.49 5.86 0.88
C ILE A 90 -12.95 5.78 1.25
N GLU A 91 -13.33 6.58 2.23
CA GLU A 91 -14.74 6.83 2.47
C GLU A 91 -15.11 7.98 1.56
N ASP A 92 -15.75 7.63 0.44
CA ASP A 92 -16.37 8.63 -0.41
C ASP A 92 -17.56 9.19 0.37
N ASN A 93 -17.35 10.37 0.95
CA ASN A 93 -18.31 11.03 1.82
C ASN A 93 -19.39 11.70 0.94
N TYR A 94 -20.07 10.91 0.11
CA TYR A 94 -21.19 11.38 -0.69
C TYR A 94 -22.32 11.83 0.23
N THR A 95 -22.66 13.10 0.13
CA THR A 95 -23.66 13.80 0.97
C THR A 95 -25.10 13.27 0.81
N TYR A 96 -25.39 12.45 -0.20
CA TYR A 96 -26.75 11.93 -0.46
C TYR A 96 -27.06 10.56 0.19
N LEU A 97 -26.11 9.93 0.89
CA LEU A 97 -26.34 8.64 1.54
C LEU A 97 -26.55 8.81 3.05
N SER A 98 -27.70 8.38 3.56
CA SER A 98 -28.11 8.48 4.97
C SER A 98 -27.33 7.56 5.93
N SER A 99 -26.38 6.78 5.42
CA SER A 99 -25.47 5.93 6.19
C SER A 99 -24.15 5.80 5.42
N PRO A 100 -22.97 5.98 6.06
CA PRO A 100 -21.68 5.87 5.40
C PRO A 100 -21.48 4.44 4.90
N ARG A 101 -21.68 4.22 3.61
CA ARG A 101 -21.31 2.97 2.95
C ARG A 101 -19.80 2.96 2.78
N ILE A 102 -19.19 1.81 3.04
CA ILE A 102 -17.77 1.59 2.77
C ILE A 102 -17.54 1.84 1.27
N GLY A 103 -16.73 2.86 0.95
CA GLY A 103 -16.31 3.22 -0.40
C GLY A 103 -15.42 2.16 -1.05
N LYS A 104 -14.69 2.55 -2.10
CA LYS A 104 -13.62 1.69 -2.63
C LYS A 104 -12.57 1.48 -1.53
N SER A 105 -12.07 0.26 -1.38
CA SER A 105 -11.03 -0.05 -0.38
C SER A 105 -9.89 -0.89 -0.95
N LYS A 106 -8.73 -0.76 -0.32
CA LYS A 106 -7.51 -1.48 -0.62
C LYS A 106 -7.09 -2.16 0.68
N GLY A 107 -7.24 -3.47 0.69
CA GLY A 107 -6.91 -4.28 1.85
C GLY A 107 -5.49 -4.81 1.78
N PHE A 108 -4.90 -4.95 2.96
CA PHE A 108 -3.60 -5.57 3.21
C PHE A 108 -3.81 -6.61 4.31
N SER A 109 -3.62 -7.87 3.98
CA SER A 109 -3.69 -8.98 4.93
C SER A 109 -2.29 -9.38 5.35
N PHE A 110 -2.09 -9.69 6.63
CA PHE A 110 -0.79 -10.11 7.16
C PHE A 110 -0.86 -11.46 7.87
N ASP A 111 0.24 -12.20 7.81
CA ASP A 111 0.50 -13.33 8.70
C ASP A 111 1.89 -13.20 9.31
N LYS A 112 1.96 -13.24 10.66
CA LYS A 112 3.20 -13.13 11.44
C LYS A 112 4.09 -11.96 10.99
N GLY A 113 3.49 -10.79 10.78
CA GLY A 113 4.20 -9.58 10.37
C GLY A 113 4.66 -9.57 8.91
N LYS A 114 4.16 -10.46 8.05
CA LYS A 114 4.46 -10.48 6.61
C LYS A 114 3.19 -10.27 5.79
N ILE A 115 3.27 -9.56 4.66
CA ILE A 115 2.14 -9.49 3.72
C ILE A 115 1.77 -10.89 3.27
N LEU A 116 0.47 -11.17 3.32
CA LEU A 116 -0.16 -12.33 2.73
C LEU A 116 -0.87 -11.95 1.44
N GLU A 117 -1.60 -10.83 1.44
CA GLU A 117 -2.40 -10.40 0.29
C GLU A 117 -2.56 -8.89 0.26
N ILE A 118 -2.58 -8.32 -0.95
CA ILE A 118 -3.03 -6.95 -1.23
C ILE A 118 -4.13 -7.05 -2.27
N TYR A 119 -5.30 -6.49 -1.99
CA TYR A 119 -6.45 -6.58 -2.89
C TYR A 119 -7.24 -5.28 -2.92
N ASN A 120 -8.02 -5.10 -3.99
CA ASN A 120 -8.95 -3.99 -4.14
C ASN A 120 -10.39 -4.50 -3.99
N ARG A 121 -11.23 -3.74 -3.27
CA ARG A 121 -12.69 -3.95 -3.19
C ARG A 121 -13.40 -2.69 -3.64
N GLU A 122 -14.47 -2.85 -4.39
CA GLU A 122 -15.37 -1.75 -4.75
C GLU A 122 -16.55 -1.64 -3.76
N PRO A 123 -17.17 -0.45 -3.63
CA PRO A 123 -18.29 -0.23 -2.72
C PRO A 123 -19.51 -1.06 -3.11
N ILE A 124 -20.32 -1.35 -2.09
CA ILE A 124 -21.62 -2.00 -2.22
C ILE A 124 -22.61 -0.99 -2.82
N LEU A 125 -22.98 -1.15 -4.09
CA LEU A 125 -24.11 -0.45 -4.72
C LEU A 125 -25.42 -0.72 -3.94
N PRO A 126 -26.45 0.15 -4.03
CA PRO A 126 -27.66 0.02 -3.22
C PRO A 126 -28.23 -1.40 -3.23
N ILE A 127 -28.68 -1.80 -2.04
CA ILE A 127 -29.57 -2.94 -1.87
C ILE A 127 -30.73 -2.67 -2.84
N VAL A 128 -30.93 -3.56 -3.80
CA VAL A 128 -32.18 -3.59 -4.57
C VAL A 128 -33.34 -3.63 -3.57
N GLU A 129 -34.49 -3.05 -3.92
CA GLU A 129 -35.67 -2.91 -3.02
C GLU A 129 -36.09 -4.20 -2.27
N ASP A 130 -35.58 -5.36 -2.70
CA ASP A 130 -35.82 -6.69 -2.12
C ASP A 130 -34.98 -7.04 -0.87
N GLY A 131 -34.13 -6.14 -0.37
CA GLY A 131 -33.40 -6.36 0.88
C GLY A 131 -32.18 -7.27 0.77
N ARG A 132 -31.79 -7.74 -0.43
CA ARG A 132 -30.60 -8.57 -0.60
C ARG A 132 -29.33 -7.70 -0.69
N ALA A 133 -28.38 -7.96 0.21
CA ALA A 133 -27.00 -7.49 0.07
C ALA A 133 -26.24 -8.41 -0.90
N PHE A 134 -25.96 -7.92 -2.12
CA PHE A 134 -24.93 -8.46 -3.02
C PHE A 134 -23.83 -7.39 -3.10
N ASP A 135 -22.54 -7.65 -3.08
CA ASP A 135 -21.69 -8.83 -2.86
C ASP A 135 -20.30 -8.24 -2.57
N ASN A 136 -19.49 -8.87 -1.73
CA ASN A 136 -18.16 -8.40 -1.28
C ASN A 136 -17.09 -8.51 -2.39
N SER A 137 -17.41 -8.01 -3.57
CA SER A 137 -16.71 -8.18 -4.82
C SER A 137 -15.28 -7.60 -4.81
N LEU A 138 -14.27 -8.46 -4.66
CA LEU A 138 -12.89 -8.12 -5.04
C LEU A 138 -12.87 -7.74 -6.51
N THR A 139 -12.47 -6.51 -6.80
CA THR A 139 -12.53 -5.98 -8.16
C THR A 139 -11.22 -5.29 -8.48
N GLY A 140 -10.58 -5.74 -9.57
CA GLY A 140 -9.27 -5.24 -10.00
C GLY A 140 -8.13 -6.18 -9.64
N ILE A 141 -6.92 -5.65 -9.61
CA ILE A 141 -5.72 -6.45 -9.37
C ILE A 141 -5.56 -6.85 -7.89
N SER A 142 -5.13 -8.08 -7.66
CA SER A 142 -4.74 -8.63 -6.36
C SER A 142 -3.33 -9.21 -6.45
N PHE A 143 -2.63 -9.16 -5.33
CA PHE A 143 -1.28 -9.65 -5.14
C PHE A 143 -1.28 -10.61 -3.96
N LYS A 144 -0.90 -11.86 -4.15
CA LYS A 144 -0.68 -12.79 -3.04
C LYS A 144 0.79 -13.04 -2.82
N TYR A 145 1.12 -13.20 -1.56
CA TYR A 145 2.49 -13.37 -1.07
C TYR A 145 2.58 -14.68 -0.30
N SER A 146 3.64 -15.43 -0.56
CA SER A 146 4.02 -16.62 0.21
C SER A 146 5.24 -16.26 1.05
N ASN A 147 5.10 -16.27 2.38
CA ASN A 147 6.15 -15.87 3.31
C ASN A 147 6.74 -14.46 3.04
N GLY A 148 5.90 -13.52 2.61
CA GLY A 148 6.30 -12.15 2.26
C GLY A 148 6.88 -11.97 0.86
N ILE A 149 6.96 -13.04 0.06
CA ILE A 149 7.46 -13.00 -1.32
C ILE A 149 6.27 -13.09 -2.29
N LEU A 150 6.20 -12.19 -3.27
CA LEU A 150 5.11 -12.17 -4.24
C LEU A 150 5.05 -13.49 -5.01
N SER A 151 3.92 -14.18 -4.93
CA SER A 151 3.72 -15.51 -5.51
C SER A 151 2.60 -15.56 -6.56
N GLU A 152 1.68 -14.60 -6.54
CA GLU A 152 0.57 -14.53 -7.49
C GLU A 152 0.21 -13.07 -7.80
N VAL A 153 0.00 -12.78 -9.08
CA VAL A 153 -0.67 -11.57 -9.56
C VAL A 153 -1.90 -12.02 -10.34
N ALA A 154 -3.06 -11.54 -9.92
CA ALA A 154 -4.34 -11.99 -10.47
C ALA A 154 -5.34 -10.84 -10.54
N CYS A 155 -6.23 -10.91 -11.51
CA CYS A 155 -7.34 -9.98 -11.64
C CYS A 155 -8.60 -10.64 -11.11
N TYR A 156 -9.40 -9.89 -10.36
CA TYR A 156 -10.65 -10.38 -9.80
C TYR A 156 -11.81 -9.52 -10.26
N TYR A 157 -12.94 -10.19 -10.49
CA TYR A 157 -14.25 -9.58 -10.63
C TYR A 157 -15.19 -10.40 -9.76
N HIS A 158 -15.74 -9.78 -8.72
CA HIS A 158 -16.34 -10.47 -7.57
C HIS A 158 -15.34 -11.28 -6.75
N PHE A 159 -15.51 -12.59 -6.66
CA PHE A 159 -14.53 -13.48 -6.01
C PHE A 159 -13.82 -14.38 -7.00
N ASP A 160 -14.20 -14.25 -8.27
CA ASP A 160 -13.73 -15.10 -9.33
C ASP A 160 -12.55 -14.44 -10.04
N PRO A 161 -11.44 -15.16 -10.19
CA PRO A 161 -10.34 -14.67 -10.99
C PRO A 161 -10.80 -14.53 -12.45
N CYS A 162 -10.34 -13.49 -13.13
CA CYS A 162 -10.71 -13.16 -14.50
C CYS A 162 -9.47 -12.89 -15.35
N ASP A 163 -9.64 -13.02 -16.67
CA ASP A 163 -8.61 -12.93 -17.70
C ASP A 163 -7.46 -13.94 -17.50
N GLU A 164 -6.54 -13.65 -16.59
CA GLU A 164 -5.41 -14.52 -16.27
C GLU A 164 -4.92 -14.38 -14.83
N LYS A 165 -4.34 -15.49 -14.32
CA LYS A 165 -3.52 -15.53 -13.11
C LYS A 165 -2.07 -15.82 -13.47
N ILE A 166 -1.16 -15.02 -12.93
CA ILE A 166 0.28 -15.18 -13.11
C ILE A 166 0.86 -15.68 -11.79
N LEU A 167 1.34 -16.93 -11.79
CA LEU A 167 2.04 -17.53 -10.66
C LEU A 167 3.54 -17.30 -10.82
N LEU A 168 4.19 -16.92 -9.72
CA LEU A 168 5.60 -16.56 -9.66
C LEU A 168 6.36 -17.56 -8.79
N GLU A 169 7.60 -17.85 -9.17
CA GLU A 169 8.57 -18.48 -8.26
C GLU A 169 9.11 -17.44 -7.27
N PRO A 170 9.72 -17.85 -6.14
CA PRO A 170 10.30 -16.91 -5.18
C PRO A 170 11.37 -15.96 -5.77
N SER A 171 11.98 -16.32 -6.90
CA SER A 171 12.91 -15.46 -7.65
C SER A 171 12.23 -14.33 -8.43
N GLY A 172 10.89 -14.32 -8.53
CA GLY A 172 10.13 -13.42 -9.38
C GLY A 172 9.99 -13.88 -10.84
N GLU A 173 10.45 -15.09 -11.17
CA GLU A 173 10.28 -15.69 -12.49
C GLU A 173 8.89 -16.30 -12.68
N ILE A 174 8.41 -16.35 -13.93
CA ILE A 174 7.07 -16.87 -14.24
C ILE A 174 7.05 -18.39 -14.07
N LYS A 175 6.34 -18.86 -13.05
CA LYS A 175 6.06 -20.27 -12.83
C LYS A 175 5.02 -20.79 -13.82
N LYS A 176 3.89 -20.08 -13.90
CA LYS A 176 2.74 -20.49 -14.71
C LYS A 176 1.83 -19.31 -14.99
N VAL A 177 1.28 -19.27 -16.20
CA VAL A 177 0.15 -18.40 -16.55
C VAL A 177 -1.08 -19.27 -16.71
N ILE A 178 -2.16 -18.95 -15.98
CA ILE A 178 -3.45 -19.66 -16.04
C ILE A 178 -4.43 -18.70 -16.70
N LYS A 179 -5.02 -19.13 -17.82
CA LYS A 179 -6.10 -18.38 -18.49
C LYS A 179 -7.43 -18.73 -17.82
N GLU A 180 -8.15 -17.72 -17.38
CA GLU A 180 -9.45 -17.90 -16.74
C GLU A 180 -10.58 -17.92 -17.77
N LYS A 181 -11.70 -18.53 -17.39
CA LYS A 181 -12.88 -18.63 -18.29
C LYS A 181 -13.61 -17.30 -18.43
N GLN A 182 -13.64 -16.50 -17.35
CA GLN A 182 -14.33 -15.22 -17.35
C GLN A 182 -13.39 -14.08 -17.74
N SER A 183 -13.93 -13.05 -18.38
CA SER A 183 -13.19 -11.81 -18.65
C SER A 183 -13.44 -10.74 -17.59
N CYS A 184 -12.44 -9.90 -17.33
CA CYS A 184 -12.57 -8.80 -16.37
C CYS A 184 -13.38 -7.65 -16.99
N LYS A 185 -14.70 -7.63 -16.77
CA LYS A 185 -15.59 -6.59 -17.33
C LYS A 185 -15.19 -5.16 -16.95
N LYS A 186 -14.67 -4.97 -15.73
CA LYS A 186 -14.17 -3.68 -15.23
C LYS A 186 -12.65 -3.51 -15.41
N GLY A 187 -12.03 -4.39 -16.19
CA GLY A 187 -10.58 -4.42 -16.40
C GLY A 187 -9.81 -4.80 -15.15
N CYS A 188 -8.48 -4.70 -15.26
CA CYS A 188 -7.54 -5.10 -14.22
C CYS A 188 -6.53 -4.00 -13.91
N GLY A 189 -7.04 -2.85 -13.47
CA GLY A 189 -6.23 -1.74 -13.03
C GLY A 189 -6.00 -1.70 -11.52
N ASN A 190 -5.01 -0.90 -11.16
CA ASN A 190 -4.72 -0.51 -9.78
C ASN A 190 -5.77 0.46 -9.25
N LEU A 191 -6.09 0.28 -7.97
CA LEU A 191 -6.78 1.26 -7.14
C LEU A 191 -5.73 2.00 -6.29
N VAL A 192 -5.62 3.30 -6.52
CA VAL A 192 -4.63 4.18 -5.88
C VAL A 192 -5.36 5.35 -5.25
N PHE A 193 -5.52 5.28 -3.94
CA PHE A 193 -6.24 6.29 -3.18
C PHE A 193 -5.49 7.58 -2.96
N PHE A 194 -4.17 7.47 -2.91
CA PHE A 194 -3.29 8.54 -2.50
C PHE A 194 -1.86 8.21 -2.91
N ARG A 195 -1.10 9.24 -3.27
CA ARG A 195 0.35 9.18 -3.48
C ARG A 195 1.02 10.16 -2.53
N ALA A 196 1.66 9.64 -1.48
CA ALA A 196 2.40 10.47 -0.56
C ALA A 196 3.59 11.16 -1.26
N PRO A 197 4.06 12.30 -0.74
CA PRO A 197 5.31 12.88 -1.19
C PRO A 197 6.47 11.88 -1.09
N GLY A 198 7.35 11.86 -2.10
CA GLY A 198 8.51 10.98 -2.15
C GLY A 198 8.96 10.65 -3.57
N PHE A 199 9.93 9.74 -3.68
CA PHE A 199 10.48 9.31 -4.97
C PHE A 199 9.80 8.05 -5.49
N TYR A 200 9.34 8.12 -6.74
CA TYR A 200 8.62 7.08 -7.45
C TYR A 200 9.31 6.74 -8.76
N LYS A 201 8.82 5.70 -9.42
CA LYS A 201 9.11 5.42 -10.83
C LYS A 201 7.85 5.46 -11.65
N ILE A 202 7.95 5.88 -12.90
CA ILE A 202 6.86 5.73 -13.86
C ILE A 202 6.62 4.25 -14.15
N ALA A 203 5.35 3.82 -14.06
CA ALA A 203 4.97 2.40 -14.13
C ALA A 203 4.86 1.86 -15.55
N ASP A 204 4.65 2.71 -16.55
CA ASP A 204 4.38 2.32 -17.94
C ASP A 204 5.03 3.29 -18.94
N ASN A 205 5.06 2.94 -20.22
CA ASN A 205 5.59 3.78 -21.28
C ASN A 205 4.56 4.82 -21.73
N LYS A 206 5.04 5.98 -22.21
CA LYS A 206 4.20 7.09 -22.71
C LYS A 206 3.21 7.64 -21.67
N VAL A 207 3.62 7.66 -20.40
CA VAL A 207 2.83 8.24 -19.32
C VAL A 207 2.88 9.76 -19.44
N ARG A 208 1.71 10.38 -19.55
CA ARG A 208 1.57 11.82 -19.77
C ARG A 208 1.64 12.59 -18.45
N VAL A 209 2.51 13.59 -18.43
CA VAL A 209 2.53 14.64 -17.41
C VAL A 209 1.64 15.78 -17.90
N ARG A 210 0.72 16.23 -17.07
CA ARG A 210 -0.29 17.23 -17.43
C ARG A 210 -0.18 18.50 -16.60
N LYS A 211 -0.70 19.59 -17.14
CA LYS A 211 -0.68 20.91 -16.48
C LYS A 211 -1.63 20.99 -15.29
N GLU A 212 -2.74 20.28 -15.35
CA GLU A 212 -3.75 20.16 -14.29
C GLU A 212 -4.07 18.68 -14.07
N PRO A 213 -4.59 18.29 -12.88
CA PRO A 213 -4.93 16.91 -12.53
C PRO A 213 -6.20 16.42 -13.23
N SER A 214 -6.19 16.41 -14.56
CA SER A 214 -7.30 15.90 -15.37
C SER A 214 -6.84 15.37 -16.72
N THR A 215 -7.49 14.31 -17.19
CA THR A 215 -7.27 13.75 -18.55
C THR A 215 -7.53 14.73 -19.70
N LYS A 216 -8.26 15.82 -19.45
CA LYS A 216 -8.58 16.88 -20.42
C LYS A 216 -7.55 18.01 -20.49
N SER A 217 -6.64 18.06 -19.52
CA SER A 217 -5.64 19.12 -19.43
C SER A 217 -4.53 18.96 -20.48
N GLU A 218 -3.87 20.08 -20.78
CA GLU A 218 -2.68 20.15 -21.64
C GLU A 218 -1.59 19.15 -21.17
N ILE A 219 -0.97 18.47 -22.14
CA ILE A 219 0.14 17.55 -21.88
C ILE A 219 1.43 18.38 -21.91
N ILE A 220 2.18 18.36 -20.81
CA ILE A 220 3.48 19.01 -20.67
C ILE A 220 4.56 18.16 -21.35
N THR A 221 4.55 16.85 -21.09
CA THR A 221 5.52 15.88 -21.63
C THR A 221 4.99 14.45 -21.48
N GLU A 222 5.68 13.50 -22.11
CA GLU A 222 5.49 12.06 -21.92
C GLU A 222 6.75 11.43 -21.32
N LEU A 223 6.58 10.55 -20.34
CA LEU A 223 7.64 9.84 -19.65
C LEU A 223 7.57 8.34 -19.97
N ASN A 224 8.75 7.70 -20.00
CA ASN A 224 8.86 6.27 -20.22
C ASN A 224 8.85 5.50 -18.90
N LYS A 225 8.60 4.19 -18.98
CA LYS A 225 8.67 3.29 -17.82
C LYS A 225 10.02 3.41 -17.13
N ASP A 226 10.01 3.24 -15.81
CA ASP A 226 11.17 3.31 -14.92
C ASP A 226 11.82 4.70 -14.78
N THR A 227 11.32 5.73 -15.48
CA THR A 227 11.76 7.12 -15.28
C THR A 227 11.55 7.50 -13.80
N PRO A 228 12.59 7.94 -13.08
CA PRO A 228 12.45 8.42 -11.71
C PRO A 228 11.65 9.73 -11.69
N ILE A 229 10.78 9.88 -10.70
CA ILE A 229 9.93 11.07 -10.56
C ILE A 229 9.72 11.39 -9.08
N GLU A 230 9.77 12.67 -8.73
CA GLU A 230 9.42 13.13 -7.39
C GLU A 230 7.93 13.45 -7.35
N VAL A 231 7.19 12.81 -6.45
CA VAL A 231 5.84 13.22 -6.07
C VAL A 231 6.00 14.23 -4.94
N ILE A 232 5.46 15.43 -5.11
CA ILE A 232 5.55 16.49 -4.10
C ILE A 232 4.27 16.62 -3.28
N ALA A 233 3.13 16.19 -3.83
CA ALA A 233 1.84 16.11 -3.13
C ALA A 233 0.87 15.22 -3.90
N ASP A 234 -0.15 14.71 -3.21
CA ASP A 234 -1.37 14.26 -3.87
C ASP A 234 -2.25 15.47 -4.21
N ALA A 235 -2.90 15.47 -5.36
CA ALA A 235 -3.79 16.56 -5.77
C ALA A 235 -5.19 16.43 -5.15
N GLU A 236 -5.50 15.29 -4.52
CA GLU A 236 -6.81 14.92 -3.97
C GLU A 236 -7.97 14.99 -5.00
N VAL A 237 -7.63 15.01 -6.28
CA VAL A 237 -8.57 14.92 -7.38
C VAL A 237 -8.66 13.47 -7.80
N TYR A 238 -9.81 12.86 -7.59
CA TYR A 238 -10.08 11.49 -8.01
C TYR A 238 -10.66 11.48 -9.44
N GLU A 239 -10.10 10.66 -10.31
CA GLU A 239 -10.67 10.35 -11.62
C GLU A 239 -10.72 8.83 -11.83
N GLU A 240 -11.65 8.38 -12.67
CA GLU A 240 -11.68 7.01 -13.19
C GLU A 240 -11.12 7.02 -14.62
N VAL A 241 -9.93 6.45 -14.78
CA VAL A 241 -9.26 6.31 -16.07
C VAL A 241 -9.10 4.82 -16.34
N PHE A 242 -10.11 4.23 -16.97
CA PHE A 242 -10.22 2.78 -17.16
C PHE A 242 -8.90 2.15 -17.67
N PRO A 243 -8.45 1.02 -17.09
CA PRO A 243 -9.09 0.24 -16.03
C PRO A 243 -8.69 0.67 -14.61
N HIS A 244 -8.02 1.81 -14.48
CA HIS A 244 -7.41 2.29 -13.26
C HIS A 244 -8.30 3.29 -12.53
N TYR A 245 -8.12 3.35 -11.22
CA TYR A 245 -8.90 4.20 -10.32
C TYR A 245 -7.96 4.90 -9.38
N GLY A 246 -7.99 6.22 -9.31
CA GLY A 246 -7.18 6.90 -8.31
C GLY A 246 -7.09 8.40 -8.41
N THR A 247 -6.25 8.94 -7.53
CA THR A 247 -5.93 10.36 -7.47
C THR A 247 -4.82 10.73 -8.45
N TRP A 248 -4.65 12.03 -8.68
CA TRP A 248 -3.51 12.58 -9.40
C TRP A 248 -2.38 12.94 -8.42
N GLY A 249 -1.15 12.56 -8.74
CA GLY A 249 0.04 13.04 -8.02
C GLY A 249 0.56 14.31 -8.67
N LYS A 250 0.76 15.36 -7.87
CA LYS A 250 1.57 16.52 -8.26
C LYS A 250 3.03 16.10 -8.23
N VAL A 251 3.73 16.28 -9.34
CA VAL A 251 5.09 15.80 -9.53
C VAL A 251 6.04 16.93 -9.91
N LYS A 252 7.31 16.73 -9.61
CA LYS A 252 8.43 17.55 -10.06
C LYS A 252 9.31 16.75 -11.01
N LEU A 253 9.52 17.30 -12.21
CA LEU A 253 10.36 16.75 -13.25
C LEU A 253 11.85 17.00 -12.93
N ASP A 254 12.73 16.28 -13.63
CA ASP A 254 14.19 16.41 -13.51
C ASP A 254 14.68 17.81 -13.86
N ASP A 255 14.04 18.47 -14.83
CA ASP A 255 14.29 19.86 -15.22
C ASP A 255 13.69 20.91 -14.25
N GLY A 256 13.06 20.45 -13.17
CA GLY A 256 12.46 21.28 -12.12
C GLY A 256 11.05 21.79 -12.42
N ARG A 257 10.48 21.53 -13.60
CA ARG A 257 9.07 21.85 -13.89
C ARG A 257 8.14 20.98 -13.05
N GLU A 258 6.97 21.52 -12.75
CA GLU A 258 5.91 20.77 -12.06
C GLU A 258 4.78 20.38 -13.01
N GLY A 259 4.10 19.30 -12.68
CA GLY A 259 2.91 18.85 -13.40
C GLY A 259 2.14 17.79 -12.60
N TYR A 260 1.24 17.10 -13.28
CA TYR A 260 0.38 16.09 -12.69
C TYR A 260 0.46 14.79 -13.46
N VAL A 261 0.65 13.68 -12.76
CA VAL A 261 0.63 12.33 -13.30
C VAL A 261 -0.48 11.55 -12.61
N TYR A 262 -1.26 10.80 -13.37
CA TYR A 262 -2.31 9.97 -12.81
C TYR A 262 -1.71 8.89 -11.90
N GLY A 263 -2.20 8.78 -10.67
CA GLY A 263 -1.53 8.07 -9.57
C GLY A 263 -1.32 6.58 -9.82
N ALA A 264 -2.15 5.96 -10.66
CA ALA A 264 -1.98 4.57 -11.07
C ALA A 264 -0.69 4.31 -11.87
N PHE A 265 -0.10 5.34 -12.46
CA PHE A 265 1.17 5.26 -13.20
C PHE A 265 2.39 5.69 -12.38
N LEU A 266 2.20 6.09 -11.12
CA LEU A 266 3.28 6.38 -10.17
C LEU A 266 3.54 5.13 -9.34
N ARG A 267 4.58 4.35 -9.63
CA ARG A 267 4.91 3.14 -8.86
C ARG A 267 5.83 3.49 -7.70
N ALA A 268 5.38 3.21 -6.48
CA ALA A 268 6.20 3.41 -5.29
C ALA A 268 7.36 2.39 -5.23
N PRO A 269 8.45 2.65 -4.48
CA PRO A 269 9.66 1.81 -4.48
C PRO A 269 9.43 0.31 -4.24
N ALA A 270 8.41 -0.07 -3.48
CA ALA A 270 8.12 -1.46 -3.16
C ALA A 270 6.80 -1.99 -3.74
N GLU A 271 6.15 -1.20 -4.60
CA GLU A 271 5.03 -1.71 -5.38
C GLU A 271 5.54 -2.67 -6.48
N PRO A 272 4.89 -3.83 -6.68
CA PRO A 272 5.25 -4.75 -7.76
C PRO A 272 5.21 -4.08 -9.14
N ASP A 273 6.16 -4.44 -10.00
CA ASP A 273 6.17 -4.05 -11.42
C ASP A 273 5.17 -4.89 -12.22
N VAL A 274 3.87 -4.53 -12.14
CA VAL A 274 2.80 -5.27 -12.83
C VAL A 274 3.05 -5.33 -14.34
N VAL A 275 3.57 -4.25 -14.94
CA VAL A 275 3.85 -4.19 -16.37
C VAL A 275 4.95 -5.19 -16.72
N ALA A 276 6.09 -5.16 -16.02
CA ALA A 276 7.16 -6.12 -16.29
C ALA A 276 6.74 -7.57 -16.02
N ILE A 277 5.92 -7.83 -15.00
CA ILE A 277 5.37 -9.17 -14.72
C ILE A 277 4.52 -9.67 -15.89
N ARG A 278 3.63 -8.81 -16.43
CA ARG A 278 2.80 -9.14 -17.59
C ARG A 278 3.63 -9.35 -18.85
N GLU A 279 4.64 -8.51 -19.09
CA GLU A 279 5.58 -8.68 -20.22
C GLU A 279 6.31 -10.03 -20.14
N LYS A 280 6.84 -10.40 -18.96
CA LYS A 280 7.44 -11.71 -18.74
C LYS A 280 6.44 -12.85 -18.97
N ALA A 281 5.18 -12.68 -18.53
CA ALA A 281 4.12 -13.66 -18.75
C ALA A 281 3.82 -13.87 -20.25
N GLU A 282 3.80 -12.81 -21.05
CA GLU A 282 3.65 -12.91 -22.51
C GLU A 282 4.79 -13.68 -23.18
N VAL A 283 6.04 -13.42 -22.77
CA VAL A 283 7.21 -14.15 -23.25
C VAL A 283 7.10 -15.63 -22.89
N TRP A 284 6.72 -15.94 -21.65
CA TRP A 284 6.51 -17.31 -21.18
C TRP A 284 5.44 -18.04 -22.00
N LYS A 285 4.29 -17.40 -22.28
CA LYS A 285 3.20 -17.96 -23.11
C LYS A 285 3.69 -18.31 -24.52
N LYS A 286 4.43 -17.39 -25.15
CA LYS A 286 5.01 -17.61 -26.49
C LYS A 286 6.00 -18.78 -26.51
N ALA A 287 6.80 -18.96 -25.47
CA ALA A 287 7.75 -20.07 -25.38
C ALA A 287 7.05 -21.42 -25.20
N LYS A 288 5.91 -21.47 -24.50
CA LYS A 288 5.13 -22.70 -24.29
C LYS A 288 4.32 -23.12 -25.51
N ASN A 289 3.79 -22.17 -26.29
CA ASN A 289 3.00 -22.46 -27.50
C ASN A 289 3.84 -22.91 -28.70
N LYS A 290 5.18 -22.87 -28.61
CA LYS A 290 6.12 -23.36 -29.63
C LYS A 290 6.52 -24.83 -29.44
N LYS A 291 5.98 -25.51 -28.43
CA LYS A 291 6.15 -26.94 -28.16
C LYS A 291 4.83 -27.66 -28.37
#